data_AF-A0A522W9W7-F1
#
_entry.id   AF-A0A522W9W7-F1
#
_cell.length_a   1.000
_cell.length_b   1.000
_cell.length_c   1.000
_cell.angle_alpha   90.00
_cell.angle_beta   90.00
_cell.angle_gamma   90.00
#
_symmetry.space_group_name_H-M   'P 1'
#
loop_
_entity.id
_entity.type
_entity.pdbx_description
1 polymer ?
#
loop_
_entity_poly.entity_id
_entity_poly.type
_entity_poly.pdbx_seq_one_letter_code
_entity_poly.pdbx_strand_id
1 'polypeptide(L)' 'MKRFPRGFGGERRDPEQVKRDGWRERGVLVVAEDDHRLTWPERELIRQLGDKLYGNRPPREEVGHG' A
#
# COMPACT_ATOMS: atom_id res chain seq x y z
N MET A 1 1.66 30.75 17.05
CA MET A 1 2.12 30.85 15.64
C MET A 1 2.81 29.55 15.25
N LYS A 2 2.18 28.70 14.42
CA LYS A 2 2.80 27.46 13.93
C LYS A 2 3.58 27.79 12.66
N ARG A 3 4.91 27.95 12.78
CA ARG A 3 5.79 28.10 11.62
C ARG A 3 5.90 26.75 10.91
N PHE A 4 5.34 26.66 9.71
CA PHE A 4 5.71 25.59 8.78
C PHE A 4 7.07 25.94 8.16
N PRO A 5 8.08 25.07 8.23
CA PRO A 5 9.34 25.32 7.53
C PRO A 5 9.04 25.39 6.01
N ARG A 6 9.38 26.52 5.39
CA ARG A 6 9.34 26.65 3.92
C ARG A 6 10.37 25.69 3.34
N GLY A 7 9.93 24.59 2.74
CA GLY A 7 10.81 23.58 2.16
C GLY A 7 10.25 22.16 2.09
N PHE A 8 9.27 21.78 2.92
CA PHE A 8 8.59 20.46 2.82
C PHE A 8 7.39 20.48 1.88
N GLY A 9 7.55 21.22 0.79
CA GLY A 9 6.59 21.39 -0.29
C GLY A 9 7.33 21.63 -1.60
N GLY A 10 8.47 20.95 -1.81
CA GLY A 10 8.94 20.72 -3.16
C GLY A 10 7.79 20.09 -3.95
N GLU A 11 7.69 20.44 -5.24
CA GLU A 11 6.65 19.92 -6.14
C GLU A 11 6.42 18.45 -5.82
N ARG A 12 5.23 18.11 -5.27
CA ARG A 12 4.94 16.73 -4.92
C ARG A 12 5.18 15.95 -6.20
N ARG A 13 6.19 15.07 -6.20
CA ARG A 13 6.44 14.20 -7.33
C ARG A 13 5.12 13.56 -7.68
N ASP A 14 4.79 13.63 -8.97
CA ASP A 14 3.54 13.08 -9.44
C ASP A 14 3.40 11.64 -8.92
N PRO A 15 2.26 11.27 -8.31
CA PRO A 15 2.11 9.95 -7.70
C PRO A 15 2.40 8.80 -8.69
N GLU A 16 2.12 8.97 -9.99
CA GLU A 16 2.43 7.96 -11.00
C GLU A 16 3.93 7.90 -11.30
N GLN A 17 4.64 9.02 -11.24
CA GLN A 17 6.10 9.04 -11.29
C GLN A 17 6.70 8.25 -10.11
N VAL A 18 6.20 8.47 -8.89
CA VAL A 18 6.68 7.75 -7.69
C VAL A 18 6.46 6.24 -7.81
N LYS A 19 5.29 5.81 -8.29
CA LYS A 19 5.00 4.38 -8.53
C LYS A 19 5.93 3.78 -9.59
N ARG A 20 6.17 4.52 -10.68
CA ARG A 20 7.03 4.08 -11.79
C ARG A 20 8.48 3.91 -11.35
N ASP A 21 9.02 4.90 -10.63
CA ASP A 21 10.40 4.86 -10.13
C ASP A 21 10.55 3.75 -9.08
N GLY A 22 9.57 3.64 -8.16
CA GLY A 22 9.51 2.56 -7.17
C GLY A 22 9.57 1.17 -7.81
N TRP A 23 8.84 0.97 -8.92
CA TRP A 23 8.87 -0.29 -9.65
C TRP A 23 10.22 -0.52 -10.34
N ARG A 24 10.70 0.46 -11.11
CA ARG A 24 11.91 0.30 -11.94
C ARG A 24 13.19 0.14 -11.12
N GLU A 25 13.31 0.90 -10.03
CA GLU A 25 14.57 0.98 -9.27
C GLU A 25 14.58 0.06 -8.05
N ARG A 26 13.41 -0.25 -7.49
CA ARG A 26 13.30 -0.97 -6.20
C ARG A 26 12.40 -2.19 -6.25
N GLY A 27 11.71 -2.45 -7.36
CA GLY A 27 10.73 -3.54 -7.48
C GLY A 27 9.49 -3.34 -6.60
N VAL A 28 9.19 -2.11 -6.20
CA VAL A 28 8.04 -1.78 -5.34
C VAL A 28 6.89 -1.25 -6.19
N LEU A 29 5.75 -1.95 -6.17
CA LEU A 29 4.53 -1.54 -6.85
C LEU A 29 3.47 -1.12 -5.83
N VAL A 30 2.88 0.07 -6.03
CA VAL A 30 1.67 0.50 -5.31
C VAL A 30 0.52 0.53 -6.30
N VAL A 31 -0.42 -0.38 -6.12
CA VAL A 31 -1.59 -0.57 -6.98
C VAL A 31 -2.85 -0.54 -6.12
N ALA A 32 -3.92 0.08 -6.64
CA ALA A 32 -5.22 0.02 -6.00
C ALA A 32 -5.81 -1.38 -6.22
N GLU A 33 -6.44 -1.96 -5.20
CA GLU A 33 -7.04 -3.30 -5.29
C GLU A 33 -8.08 -3.41 -6.41
N ASP A 34 -8.78 -2.31 -6.70
CA ASP A 34 -9.86 -2.20 -7.68
C ASP A 34 -9.43 -1.57 -9.02
N ASP A 35 -8.12 -1.45 -9.28
CA ASP A 35 -7.60 -0.81 -10.50
C ASP A 35 -8.25 -1.44 -11.76
N HIS A 36 -8.86 -0.59 -12.60
CA HIS A 36 -9.60 -0.98 -13.81
C HIS A 36 -8.72 -1.59 -14.90
N ARG A 37 -7.40 -1.42 -14.82
CA ARG A 37 -6.44 -2.02 -15.74
C ARG A 37 -6.18 -3.50 -15.41
N LEU A 38 -6.57 -3.95 -14.23
CA LEU A 38 -6.41 -5.33 -13.77
C LEU A 38 -7.64 -6.16 -14.09
N THR A 39 -7.40 -7.39 -14.55
CA THR A 39 -8.42 -8.44 -14.66
C THR A 39 -8.88 -8.90 -13.27
N TRP A 40 -10.05 -9.53 -13.22
CA TRP A 40 -10.58 -10.06 -11.96
C TRP A 40 -9.59 -10.98 -11.21
N PRO A 41 -8.91 -11.95 -11.86
CA PRO A 41 -7.91 -12.77 -11.16
C PRO A 41 -6.73 -11.98 -10.59
N GLU A 42 -6.27 -10.93 -11.28
CA GLU A 42 -5.15 -10.11 -10.83
C GLU A 42 -5.52 -9.27 -9.60
N ARG A 43 -6.73 -8.72 -9.57
CA ARG A 43 -7.27 -8.02 -8.40
C ARG A 43 -7.37 -8.95 -7.20
N GLU A 44 -7.88 -10.15 -7.42
CA GLU A 44 -8.03 -11.15 -6.37
C GLU A 44 -6.66 -11.59 -5.82
N LEU A 45 -5.65 -11.74 -6.68
CA LEU A 45 -4.28 -11.99 -6.24
C LEU A 45 -3.73 -10.85 -5.37
N ILE A 46 -3.93 -9.60 -5.78
CA ILE A 46 -3.51 -8.43 -5.00
C ILE A 46 -4.23 -8.38 -3.65
N ARG A 47 -5.54 -8.62 -3.61
CA ARG A 47 -6.31 -8.68 -2.38
C ARG A 47 -5.78 -9.75 -1.43
N GLN A 48 -5.57 -10.98 -1.91
CA GLN A 48 -5.01 -12.06 -1.10
C GLN A 48 -3.60 -11.76 -0.59
N LEU A 49 -2.75 -11.14 -1.41
CA LEU A 49 -1.41 -10.70 -0.98
C LEU A 49 -1.50 -9.58 0.06
N GLY A 50 -2.39 -8.61 -0.13
CA GLY A 50 -2.66 -7.54 0.81
C GLY A 50 -3.14 -8.08 2.16
N ASP A 51 -4.15 -8.95 2.14
CA ASP A 51 -4.69 -9.62 3.34
C ASP A 51 -3.61 -10.47 4.03
N LYS A 52 -2.77 -11.17 3.28
CA LYS A 52 -1.68 -11.97 3.86
C LYS A 52 -0.60 -11.12 4.51
N LEU A 53 -0.22 -10.00 3.90
CA LEU A 53 0.89 -9.16 4.35
C LEU A 53 0.47 -8.14 5.41
N TYR A 54 -0.75 -7.61 5.30
CA TYR A 54 -1.24 -6.48 6.08
C TYR A 54 -2.66 -6.69 6.64
N GLY A 55 -3.31 -7.81 6.33
CA GLY A 55 -4.62 -8.14 6.89
C GLY A 55 -4.53 -8.28 8.41
N ASN A 56 -5.61 -7.90 9.07
CA ASN A 56 -5.68 -7.99 10.52
C ASN A 56 -5.68 -9.46 10.93
N ARG A 57 -4.58 -9.95 11.51
CA ARG A 57 -4.56 -11.28 12.11
C ARG A 57 -5.60 -11.25 13.24
N PRO A 58 -6.59 -12.16 13.28
CA PRO A 58 -7.45 -12.24 14.44
C PRO A 58 -6.53 -12.43 15.67
N PRO A 59 -6.76 -11.72 16.78
CA PRO A 59 -6.00 -11.96 18.00
C PRO A 59 -6.03 -13.47 18.23
N ARG A 60 -4.84 -14.07 18.36
CA ARG A 60 -4.72 -15.49 18.68
C ARG A 60 -5.45 -15.66 20.00
N GLU A 61 -6.67 -16.17 19.96
CA GLU A 61 -7.44 -16.46 21.16
C GLU A 61 -6.61 -17.47 21.95
N GLU A 62 -5.95 -16.96 23.00
CA GLU A 62 -5.43 -17.79 24.05
C GLU A 62 -6.66 -18.47 24.66
N VAL A 63 -6.87 -19.73 24.28
CA VAL A 63 -7.85 -20.64 24.86
C VAL A 63 -7.51 -20.84 26.35
N GLY A 64 -7.91 -19.87 27.16
CA GLY A 64 -7.96 -19.95 28.61
C GLY A 64 -9.28 -20.57 29.03
N HIS A 65 -9.28 -21.90 29.19
CA HIS A 65 -10.31 -22.60 29.94
C HIS A 65 -10.22 -22.19 31.41
N GLY A 66 -11.32 -21.70 31.98
CA GLY A 66 -11.44 -21.37 33.41
C GLY A 66 -12.76 -20.71 33.73
#